data_AF-A0A7W1GJT7-F1
#
_entry.id   AF-A0A7W1GJT7-F1
#
_cell.length_a   1.000
_cell.length_b   1.000
_cell.length_c   1.000
_cell.angle_alpha   90.00
_cell.angle_beta   90.00
_cell.angle_gamma   90.00
#
_symmetry.space_group_name_H-M   'P 1'
#
loop_
_entity.id
_entity.type
_entity.pdbx_description
1 polymer ?
#
loop_
_entity_poly.entity_id
_entity_poly.type
_entity_poly.pdbx_seq_one_letter_code
_entity_poly.pdbx_strand_id
1 'polypeptide(L)'
;MSSARVVAVAAAGAFFAAGAWTATDPGHSGLSLLLAACALIVAGAAWLETGPGSAKELALIATLAAAAAAGRVLFAAVPGVQPVTVTVVAAGVALGARAGIAVGATGALVSNFFLGQGPWTPWQMLAWGACGAAGALAAPFL
;
A
#
# COMPACT_ATOMS: atom_id res chain seq x y z
N MET A 1 12.49 14.21 12.58
CA MET A 1 12.18 14.02 11.14
C MET A 1 12.99 15.03 10.36
N SER A 2 13.62 14.67 9.23
CA SER A 2 14.33 15.65 8.39
C SER A 2 13.33 16.64 7.79
N SER A 3 13.74 17.89 7.57
CA SER A 3 12.89 18.96 7.02
C SER A 3 12.24 18.56 5.68
N ALA A 4 12.96 17.79 4.85
CA ALA A 4 12.46 17.25 3.59
C ALA A 4 11.25 16.33 3.74
N ARG A 5 11.18 15.52 4.81
CA ARG A 5 10.07 14.58 5.05
C ARG A 5 8.79 15.29 5.46
N VAL A 6 8.91 16.30 6.31
CA VAL A 6 7.76 17.12 6.72
C VAL A 6 7.18 17.81 5.48
N VAL A 7 8.06 18.33 4.61
CA VAL A 7 7.66 18.93 3.33
C VAL A 7 6.99 17.91 2.41
N ALA A 8 7.53 16.70 2.26
CA ALA A 8 6.96 15.68 1.38
C ALA A 8 5.58 15.19 1.88
N VAL A 9 5.42 14.96 3.19
CA VAL A 9 4.12 14.58 3.77
C VAL A 9 3.10 15.71 3.64
N ALA A 10 3.51 16.95 3.92
CA ALA A 10 2.65 18.12 3.74
C ALA A 10 2.22 18.30 2.27
N ALA A 11 3.15 18.11 1.33
CA ALA A 11 2.87 18.17 -0.10
C ALA A 11 1.90 17.07 -0.55
N ALA A 12 2.10 15.82 -0.10
CA ALA A 12 1.17 14.72 -0.38
C ALA A 12 -0.24 15.01 0.16
N GLY A 13 -0.34 15.54 1.38
CA GLY A 13 -1.61 15.96 1.98
C GLY A 13 -2.29 17.10 1.21
N ALA A 14 -1.52 18.10 0.78
CA ALA A 14 -2.01 19.22 -0.02
C ALA A 14 -2.53 18.76 -1.39
N PHE A 15 -1.80 17.89 -2.09
CA PHE A 15 -2.26 17.33 -3.37
C PHE A 15 -3.52 16.48 -3.22
N PHE A 16 -3.63 15.68 -2.15
CA PHE A 16 -4.83 14.91 -1.88
C PHE A 16 -6.04 15.81 -1.60
N ALA A 17 -5.89 16.82 -0.74
CA ALA A 17 -6.96 17.76 -0.42
C ALA A 17 -7.41 18.56 -1.66
N ALA A 18 -6.47 19.03 -2.47
CA ALA A 18 -6.76 19.73 -3.72
C ALA A 18 -7.47 18.82 -4.72
N GLY A 19 -7.02 17.57 -4.87
CA GLY A 19 -7.65 16.59 -5.76
C GLY A 19 -9.07 16.22 -5.30
N ALA A 20 -9.31 16.12 -4.00
CA ALA A 20 -10.63 15.87 -3.43
C ALA A 20 -11.59 17.06 -3.64
N TRP A 21 -11.08 18.30 -3.53
CA TRP A 21 -11.86 19.50 -3.83
C TRP A 21 -12.26 19.59 -5.30
N THR A 22 -11.33 19.35 -6.22
CA THR A 22 -11.64 19.40 -7.66
C THR A 22 -12.56 18.28 -8.10
N ALA A 23 -12.62 17.18 -7.35
CA ALA A 23 -13.48 16.04 -7.67
C ALA A 23 -14.98 16.33 -7.48
N THR A 24 -15.35 17.42 -6.81
CA THR A 24 -16.77 17.82 -6.66
C THR A 24 -17.38 18.41 -7.93
N ASP A 25 -16.56 18.76 -8.92
CA ASP A 25 -16.99 19.33 -10.20
C ASP A 25 -16.59 18.42 -11.37
N PRO A 26 -17.54 17.86 -12.14
CA PRO A 26 -17.25 17.01 -13.29
C PRO A 26 -16.33 17.65 -14.34
N GLY A 27 -16.34 18.99 -14.46
CA GLY A 27 -15.48 19.73 -15.38
C GLY A 27 -13.98 19.65 -15.06
N HIS A 28 -13.63 19.29 -13.82
CA HIS A 28 -12.25 19.22 -13.32
C HIS A 28 -11.79 17.78 -13.05
N SER A 29 -12.48 16.78 -13.61
CA SER A 29 -12.16 15.35 -13.42
C SER A 29 -10.71 15.00 -13.80
N GLY A 30 -10.20 15.55 -14.91
CA GLY A 30 -8.80 15.35 -15.33
C GLY A 30 -7.78 15.91 -14.32
N LEU A 31 -8.04 17.10 -13.78
CA LEU A 31 -7.18 17.74 -12.78
C LEU A 31 -7.20 16.96 -11.44
N SER A 32 -8.37 16.45 -11.06
CA SER A 32 -8.55 15.65 -9.84
C SER A 32 -7.71 14.37 -9.87
N LEU A 33 -7.72 13.67 -11.01
CA LEU A 33 -6.92 12.47 -11.22
C LEU A 33 -5.42 12.76 -11.19
N LEU A 34 -5.00 13.87 -11.81
CA LEU A 34 -3.59 14.32 -11.79
C LEU A 34 -3.12 14.58 -10.35
N LEU A 35 -3.91 15.33 -9.57
CA LEU A 35 -3.58 15.67 -8.19
C LEU A 35 -3.54 14.45 -7.28
N ALA A 36 -4.47 13.50 -7.46
CA ALA A 36 -4.44 12.22 -6.75
C ALA A 36 -3.19 11.40 -7.10
N ALA A 37 -2.79 11.35 -8.37
CA ALA A 37 -1.57 10.68 -8.80
C ALA A 37 -0.31 11.33 -8.20
N CYS A 38 -0.22 12.66 -8.21
CA CYS A 38 0.86 13.40 -7.56
C CYS A 38 0.93 13.11 -6.06
N ALA A 39 -0.21 13.07 -5.35
CA ALA A 39 -0.26 12.73 -3.94
C ALA A 39 0.31 11.32 -3.67
N LEU A 40 -0.07 10.34 -4.48
CA LEU A 40 0.43 8.96 -4.38
C LEU A 40 1.94 8.86 -4.65
N ILE A 41 2.43 9.56 -5.67
CA ILE A 41 3.85 9.57 -6.03
C ILE A 41 4.68 10.19 -4.90
N VAL A 42 4.26 11.34 -4.38
CA VAL A 42 4.99 12.04 -3.30
C VAL A 42 4.95 11.24 -2.01
N ALA A 43 3.80 10.64 -1.67
CA ALA A 43 3.68 9.75 -0.52
C ALA A 43 4.58 8.51 -0.67
N GLY A 44 4.61 7.90 -1.86
CA GLY A 44 5.48 6.76 -2.18
C GLY A 44 6.96 7.11 -2.11
N ALA A 45 7.36 8.29 -2.62
CA ALA A 45 8.73 8.77 -2.54
C ALA A 45 9.17 9.03 -1.10
N ALA A 46 8.34 9.72 -0.31
CA ALA A 46 8.60 9.96 1.11
C ALA A 46 8.74 8.64 1.90
N TRP A 47 7.97 7.62 1.52
CA TRP A 47 8.03 6.29 2.12
C TRP A 47 9.33 5.56 1.77
N LEU A 48 9.76 5.58 0.50
CA LEU A 48 11.00 4.98 0.01
C LEU A 48 12.25 5.55 0.71
N GLU A 49 12.28 6.85 0.97
CA GLU A 49 13.39 7.53 1.65
C GLU A 49 13.63 7.03 3.08
N THR A 50 12.66 6.36 3.70
CA THR A 50 12.83 5.83 5.05
C THR A 50 13.46 4.45 5.10
N GLY A 51 13.30 3.63 4.05
CA GLY A 51 13.94 2.32 3.81
C GLY A 51 13.89 1.28 4.96
N PRO A 52 13.76 -0.03 4.70
CA PRO A 52 13.87 -1.07 5.76
C PRO A 52 15.06 -0.78 6.70
N GLY A 53 14.84 -0.82 8.02
CA GLY A 53 15.87 -0.43 8.99
C GLY A 53 17.03 -1.43 9.06
N SER A 54 16.85 -2.62 8.48
CA SER A 54 17.89 -3.62 8.30
C SER A 54 17.60 -4.54 7.10
N ALA A 55 18.63 -5.22 6.60
CA ALA A 55 18.48 -6.26 5.58
C ALA A 55 17.57 -7.42 6.05
N LYS A 56 17.58 -7.72 7.36
CA LYS A 56 16.71 -8.74 7.96
C LYS A 56 15.23 -8.35 7.85
N GLU A 57 14.91 -7.08 8.12
CA GLU A 57 13.54 -6.56 7.98
C GLU A 57 13.08 -6.63 6.52
N LEU A 58 13.94 -6.22 5.57
CA LEU A 58 13.64 -6.32 4.14
C LEU A 58 13.39 -7.77 3.71
N ALA A 59 14.24 -8.70 4.14
CA ALA A 59 14.09 -10.12 3.81
C ALA A 59 12.78 -10.69 4.36
N LEU A 60 12.38 -10.27 5.58
CA LEU A 60 11.12 -10.69 6.18
C LEU A 60 9.91 -10.13 5.41
N ILE A 61 9.93 -8.84 5.05
CA ILE A 61 8.90 -8.22 4.21
C ILE A 61 8.77 -8.96 2.88
N ALA A 62 9.90 -9.24 2.20
CA ALA A 62 9.89 -9.94 0.93
C ALA A 62 9.33 -11.36 1.05
N THR A 63 9.70 -12.09 2.11
CA THR A 63 9.23 -13.46 2.36
C THR A 63 7.73 -13.49 2.63
N LEU A 64 7.23 -12.57 3.47
CA LEU A 64 5.80 -12.47 3.76
C LEU A 64 5.00 -12.03 2.53
N ALA A 65 5.53 -11.10 1.72
CA ALA A 65 4.90 -10.68 0.47
C ALA A 65 4.80 -11.85 -0.52
N ALA A 66 5.86 -12.66 -0.64
CA ALA A 66 5.85 -13.86 -1.48
C ALA A 66 4.83 -14.89 -0.98
N ALA A 67 4.76 -15.13 0.33
CA ALA A 67 3.77 -16.03 0.92
C ALA A 67 2.33 -15.53 0.69
N ALA A 68 2.09 -14.22 0.85
CA ALA A 68 0.80 -13.59 0.61
C ALA A 68 0.40 -13.70 -0.88
N ALA A 69 1.33 -13.45 -1.78
CA ALA A 69 1.13 -13.60 -3.22
C ALA A 69 0.83 -15.06 -3.61
N ALA A 70 1.63 -16.01 -3.12
CA ALA A 70 1.42 -17.44 -3.35
C ALA A 70 0.08 -17.91 -2.81
N GLY A 71 -0.29 -17.50 -1.59
CA GLY A 71 -1.60 -17.80 -1.01
C GLY A 71 -2.75 -17.26 -1.86
N ARG A 72 -2.61 -16.05 -2.42
CA ARG A 72 -3.61 -15.53 -3.35
C ARG A 72 -3.70 -16.32 -4.66
N VAL A 73 -2.57 -16.73 -5.23
CA VAL A 73 -2.54 -17.50 -6.48
C VAL A 73 -3.11 -18.92 -6.28
N LEU A 74 -2.70 -19.61 -5.20
CA LEU A 74 -3.16 -20.97 -4.90
C LEU A 74 -4.67 -21.04 -4.65
N PHE A 75 -5.23 -20.02 -4.01
CA PHE A 75 -6.67 -19.93 -3.71
C PHE A 75 -7.47 -19.21 -4.79
N ALA A 76 -6.89 -18.91 -5.95
CA ALA A 76 -7.61 -18.22 -7.03
C ALA A 76 -8.86 -18.97 -7.52
N ALA A 77 -8.85 -20.31 -7.41
CA ALA A 77 -9.99 -21.16 -7.78
C ALA A 77 -11.10 -21.23 -6.71
N VAL A 78 -10.86 -20.70 -5.50
CA VAL A 78 -11.81 -20.73 -4.38
C VAL A 78 -12.34 -19.31 -4.12
N PRO A 79 -13.54 -18.98 -4.59
CA PRO A 79 -14.11 -17.64 -4.40
C PRO A 79 -14.22 -17.28 -2.91
N GLY A 80 -13.89 -16.02 -2.57
CA GLY A 80 -14.03 -15.48 -1.22
C GLY A 80 -12.91 -15.86 -0.24
N VAL A 81 -11.99 -16.75 -0.59
CA VAL A 81 -10.86 -17.12 0.26
C VAL A 81 -9.59 -16.44 -0.24
N GLN A 82 -9.15 -15.41 0.49
CA GLN A 82 -7.94 -14.66 0.13
C GLN A 82 -6.95 -14.59 1.30
N PRO A 83 -6.04 -15.58 1.41
CA PRO A 83 -5.06 -15.65 2.50
C PRO A 83 -4.17 -14.40 2.63
N VAL A 84 -3.97 -13.70 1.51
CA VAL A 84 -3.22 -12.43 1.42
C VAL A 84 -3.66 -11.43 2.49
N THR A 85 -4.97 -11.25 2.76
CA THR A 85 -5.44 -10.23 3.69
C THR A 85 -4.98 -10.53 5.12
N VAL A 86 -5.09 -11.78 5.55
CA VAL A 86 -4.67 -12.20 6.89
C VAL A 86 -3.17 -12.06 7.07
N THR A 87 -2.38 -12.50 6.09
CA THR A 87 -0.91 -12.35 6.11
C THR A 87 -0.49 -10.89 6.20
N VAL A 88 -1.15 -10.02 5.44
CA VAL A 88 -0.84 -8.59 5.39
C VAL A 88 -1.22 -7.86 6.69
N VAL A 89 -2.39 -8.17 7.26
CA VAL A 89 -2.81 -7.64 8.57
C VAL A 89 -1.86 -8.10 9.66
N ALA A 90 -1.51 -9.39 9.69
CA ALA A 90 -0.57 -9.93 10.66
C ALA A 90 0.82 -9.29 10.56
N ALA A 91 1.30 -9.05 9.33
CA ALA A 91 2.53 -8.30 9.10
C ALA A 91 2.43 -6.86 9.64
N GLY A 92 1.29 -6.21 9.47
CA GLY A 92 1.00 -4.90 10.05
C GLY A 92 1.05 -4.89 11.58
N VAL A 93 0.36 -5.85 12.22
CA VAL A 93 0.33 -5.99 13.68
C VAL A 93 1.73 -6.24 14.24
N ALA A 94 2.50 -7.17 13.63
CA ALA A 94 3.78 -7.64 14.18
C ALA A 94 4.97 -6.74 13.84
N LEU A 95 4.97 -6.11 12.65
CA LEU A 95 6.13 -5.39 12.10
C LEU A 95 5.86 -3.89 11.89
N GLY A 96 4.64 -3.43 12.20
CA GLY A 96 4.21 -2.05 12.06
C GLY A 96 3.72 -1.69 10.66
N ALA A 97 3.17 -0.47 10.55
CA ALA A 97 2.41 -0.03 9.38
C ALA A 97 3.23 -0.08 8.09
N ARG A 98 4.52 0.26 8.19
CA ARG A 98 5.41 0.31 7.04
C ARG A 98 5.61 -1.06 6.40
N ALA A 99 5.94 -2.05 7.23
CA ALA A 99 6.13 -3.43 6.77
C ALA A 99 4.79 -4.01 6.29
N GLY A 100 3.69 -3.78 7.00
CA GLY A 100 2.36 -4.23 6.57
C GLY A 100 1.95 -3.67 5.21
N ILE A 101 2.13 -2.36 4.98
CA ILE A 101 1.86 -1.71 3.69
C ILE A 101 2.71 -2.33 2.58
N ALA A 102 4.01 -2.54 2.83
CA ALA A 102 4.92 -3.15 1.86
C ALA A 102 4.50 -4.57 1.50
N VAL A 103 4.20 -5.41 2.49
CA VAL A 103 3.74 -6.79 2.28
C VAL A 103 2.47 -6.82 1.43
N GLY A 104 1.50 -5.93 1.72
CA GLY A 104 0.25 -5.82 0.98
C GLY A 104 0.45 -5.37 -0.46
N ALA A 105 1.16 -4.26 -0.67
CA ALA A 105 1.39 -3.70 -2.00
C ALA A 105 2.23 -4.65 -2.87
N THR A 106 3.33 -5.20 -2.33
CA THR A 106 4.19 -6.13 -3.06
C THR A 106 3.48 -7.46 -3.30
N GLY A 107 2.75 -8.00 -2.33
CA GLY A 107 1.97 -9.23 -2.50
C GLY A 107 0.93 -9.11 -3.61
N ALA A 108 0.21 -7.99 -3.67
CA ALA A 108 -0.73 -7.68 -4.73
C ALA A 108 -0.05 -7.66 -6.11
N LEU A 109 1.01 -6.87 -6.24
CA LEU A 109 1.76 -6.70 -7.49
C LEU A 109 2.33 -8.03 -7.99
N VAL A 110 2.96 -8.80 -7.10
CA VAL A 110 3.59 -10.07 -7.44
C VAL A 110 2.56 -11.12 -7.83
N SER A 111 1.44 -11.23 -7.11
CA SER A 111 0.36 -12.16 -7.47
C SER A 111 -0.23 -11.87 -8.85
N ASN A 112 -0.29 -10.59 -9.24
CA ASN A 112 -0.81 -10.19 -10.53
C ASN A 112 0.13 -10.49 -11.71
N PHE A 113 1.40 -10.86 -11.48
CA PHE A 113 2.20 -11.46 -12.56
C PHE A 113 1.66 -12.84 -12.99
N PHE A 114 0.96 -13.54 -12.10
CA PHE A 114 0.34 -14.84 -12.40
C PHE A 114 -1.15 -14.69 -12.77
N LEU A 115 -1.86 -13.78 -12.11
CA LEU A 115 -3.31 -13.58 -12.29
C LEU A 115 -3.67 -12.53 -13.35
N GLY A 116 -2.67 -11.83 -13.90
CA GLY A 116 -2.84 -10.75 -14.87
C GLY A 116 -2.73 -9.37 -14.24
N GLN A 117 -1.96 -8.50 -14.91
CA GLN A 117 -1.84 -7.08 -14.57
C GLN A 117 -2.93 -6.28 -15.29
N GLY A 118 -3.39 -5.21 -14.66
CA GLY A 118 -4.33 -4.29 -15.30
C GLY A 118 -4.55 -3.00 -14.50
N PRO A 119 -5.52 -2.17 -14.93
CA PRO A 119 -5.87 -0.94 -14.24
C PRO A 119 -6.28 -1.13 -12.77
N TRP A 120 -6.63 -2.35 -12.38
CA TRP A 120 -6.97 -2.72 -11.01
C TRP A 120 -5.76 -2.97 -10.10
N THR A 121 -4.56 -3.23 -10.65
CA THR A 121 -3.38 -3.55 -9.83
C THR A 121 -3.07 -2.45 -8.82
N PRO A 122 -3.02 -1.15 -9.19
CA PRO A 122 -2.78 -0.09 -8.21
C PRO A 122 -3.81 -0.08 -7.08
N TRP A 123 -5.07 -0.33 -7.39
CA TRP A 123 -6.15 -0.39 -6.40
C TRP A 123 -6.03 -1.59 -5.47
N GLN A 124 -5.59 -2.73 -5.98
CA GLN A 124 -5.28 -3.89 -5.15
C GLN A 124 -4.09 -3.65 -4.24
N MET A 125 -3.04 -2.99 -4.74
CA MET A 125 -1.86 -2.62 -3.95
C MET A 125 -2.25 -1.67 -2.81
N LEU A 126 -3.05 -0.64 -3.09
CA LEU A 126 -3.53 0.30 -2.08
C LEU A 126 -4.47 -0.37 -1.07
N ALA A 127 -5.42 -1.20 -1.53
CA ALA A 127 -6.38 -1.86 -0.65
C ALA A 127 -5.69 -2.80 0.35
N TRP A 128 -4.81 -3.70 -0.12
CA TRP A 128 -4.08 -4.57 0.79
C TRP A 128 -3.04 -3.82 1.60
N GLY A 129 -2.36 -2.82 1.02
CA GLY A 129 -1.49 -1.94 1.79
C GLY A 129 -2.22 -1.30 2.98
N ALA A 130 -3.45 -0.82 2.75
CA ALA A 130 -4.32 -0.26 3.78
C ALA A 130 -4.74 -1.30 4.83
N CYS A 131 -4.99 -2.56 4.46
CA CYS A 131 -5.21 -3.64 5.43
C CYS A 131 -4.00 -3.81 6.36
N GLY A 132 -2.78 -3.73 5.82
CA GLY A 132 -1.55 -3.81 6.61
C GLY A 132 -1.39 -2.61 7.55
N ALA A 133 -1.72 -1.40 7.07
CA ALA A 133 -1.76 -0.21 7.92
C ALA A 133 -2.79 -0.34 9.05
N ALA A 134 -3.99 -0.85 8.74
CA ALA A 134 -5.04 -1.08 9.72
C ALA A 134 -4.62 -2.11 10.78
N GLY A 135 -3.95 -3.19 10.38
CA GLY A 135 -3.37 -4.16 11.33
C GLY A 135 -2.40 -3.49 12.31
N ALA A 136 -1.52 -2.62 11.81
CA ALA A 136 -0.59 -1.89 12.67
C ALA A 136 -1.30 -0.93 13.64
N LEU A 137 -2.38 -0.27 13.19
CA LEU A 137 -3.20 0.59 14.06
C LEU A 137 -3.96 -0.20 15.12
N ALA A 138 -4.34 -1.45 14.79
CA ALA A 138 -5.04 -2.34 15.71
C ALA A 138 -4.10 -3.01 16.72
N ALA A 139 -2.79 -3.01 16.49
CA ALA A 139 -1.79 -3.71 17.32
C ALA A 139 -1.86 -3.40 18.83
N PRO A 140 -2.15 -2.16 19.30
CA PRO A 140 -2.28 -1.89 20.73
C PRO A 140 -3.47 -2.56 21.43
N PHE A 141 -4.42 -3.11 20.67
CA PHE A 141 -5.65 -3.72 21.18
C PHE A 141 -5.63 -5.27 21.11
N LEU A 142 -4.55 -5.87 20.60
CA LEU A 142 -4.35 -7.31 20.45
C LEU A 142 -3.26 -7.81 21.39
#